data_AF-A0A453Q338-F1
#
_entry.id   AF-A0A453Q338-F1
#
_cell.length_a   1.000
_cell.length_b   1.000
_cell.length_c   1.000
_cell.angle_alpha   90.00
_cell.angle_beta   90.00
_cell.angle_gamma   90.00
#
_symmetry.space_group_name_H-M   'P 1'
#
loop_
_entity.id
_entity.type
_entity.pdbx_description
1 polymer ?
#
loop_
_entity_poly.entity_id
_entity_poly.type
_entity_poly.pdbx_seq_one_letter_code
_entity_poly.pdbx_strand_id
1 'polypeptide(L)' 'MPSIQMWSDSRKQAEVIGGHESWMVIEDVRRMVEQEE' A
#
# COMPACT_ATOMS: atom_id res chain seq x y z
N MET A 1 -5.26 10.62 8.30
CA MET A 1 -5.72 9.53 7.42
C MET A 1 -4.93 8.29 7.75
N PRO A 2 -5.55 7.10 7.84
CA PRO A 2 -4.81 5.85 7.99
C PRO A 2 -3.96 5.59 6.74
N SER A 3 -2.79 4.99 6.91
CA SER A 3 -1.95 4.59 5.78
C SER A 3 -1.30 3.23 6.01
N ILE A 4 -0.99 2.56 4.90
CA ILE A 4 -0.32 1.25 4.85
C ILE A 4 0.96 1.47 4.03
N GLN A 5 2.10 1.09 4.58
CA GLN A 5 3.41 1.34 3.98
C GLN A 5 4.14 0.05 3.66
N MET A 6 4.83 0.02 2.53
CA MET A 6 5.70 -1.08 2.13
C MET A 6 7.16 -0.71 2.34
N TRP A 7 7.92 -1.62 2.94
CA TRP A 7 9.31 -1.42 3.34
C TRP A 7 10.17 -2.59 2.88
N SER A 8 11.31 -2.27 2.28
CA SER A 8 12.36 -3.23 1.90
C SER A 8 13.73 -2.56 2.07
N ASP A 9 14.75 -3.31 2.46
CA ASP A 9 16.12 -2.79 2.70
C ASP A 9 16.19 -1.55 3.60
N SER A 10 15.36 -1.52 4.66
CA SER A 10 15.21 -0.36 5.56
C SER A 10 14.80 0.95 4.87
N ARG A 11 14.19 0.86 3.68
CA ARG A 11 13.68 2.00 2.92
C ARG A 11 12.19 1.83 2.62
N LYS A 12 11.46 2.93 2.68
CA LYS A 12 10.05 3.01 2.25
C LYS A 12 10.00 2.91 0.74
N GLN A 13 9.22 1.97 0.23
CA GLN A 13 9.03 1.73 -1.20
C GLN A 13 7.75 2.40 -1.72
N ALA A 14 6.64 2.19 -1.01
CA ALA A 14 5.34 2.75 -1.39
C ALA A 14 4.43 2.98 -0.16
N GLU A 15 3.30 3.66 -0.40
CA GLU A 15 2.25 3.89 0.59
C GLU A 15 0.88 3.94 -0.06
N VAL A 16 -0.08 3.24 0.54
CA VAL A 16 -1.50 3.37 0.26
C VAL A 16 -2.11 4.24 1.36
N ILE A 17 -2.74 5.35 0.95
CA ILE A 17 -3.50 6.23 1.84
C ILE A 17 -4.94 5.75 1.83
N GLY A 18 -5.47 5.39 3.01
CA GLY A 18 -6.87 5.07 3.17
C GLY A 18 -7.75 6.32 3.31
N GLY A 19 -9.02 6.11 3.66
CA GLY A 19 -10.02 7.19 3.73
C GLY A 19 -11.07 7.12 2.63
N HIS A 20 -10.98 6.11 1.76
CA HIS A 20 -12.00 5.63 0.83
C HIS A 20 -12.46 4.22 1.20
N GLU A 21 -13.31 3.64 0.36
CA GLU A 21 -13.98 2.37 0.56
C GLU A 21 -12.98 1.25 0.86
N SER A 22 -13.23 0.47 1.91
CA SER A 22 -12.26 -0.49 2.45
C SER A 22 -11.80 -1.54 1.42
N TRP A 23 -12.68 -1.97 0.52
CA TRP A 23 -12.33 -2.93 -0.52
C TRP A 23 -11.37 -2.33 -1.57
N MET A 24 -11.45 -1.02 -1.83
CA MET A 24 -10.49 -0.33 -2.71
C MET A 24 -9.13 -0.23 -2.05
N VAL A 25 -9.08 0.07 -0.74
CA VAL A 25 -7.82 0.05 0.02
C VAL A 25 -7.13 -1.32 -0.07
N ILE A 26 -7.89 -2.42 0.00
CA ILE A 26 -7.35 -3.78 -0.14
C ILE A 26 -6.83 -4.04 -1.56
N GLU A 27 -7.56 -3.60 -2.58
CA GLU A 27 -7.14 -3.73 -3.99
C GLU A 27 -5.88 -2.90 -4.28
N ASP A 28 -5.77 -1.69 -3.71
CA ASP A 28 -4.59 -0.84 -3.82
C ASP A 28 -3.36 -1.47 -3.13
N VAL A 29 -3.56 -2.11 -1.97
CA VAL A 29 -2.51 -2.88 -1.29
C VAL A 29 -2.08 -4.09 -2.11
N ARG A 30 -3.02 -4.83 -2.72
CA ARG A 30 -2.71 -5.95 -3.62
C ARG A 30 -1.82 -5.48 -4.78
N ARG A 31 -2.21 -4.40 -5.45
CA ARG A 31 -1.43 -3.78 -6.54
C ARG A 31 -0.07 -3.26 -6.08
N MET A 32 0.04 -2.75 -4.87
CA MET A 32 1.31 -2.29 -4.30
C MET A 32 2.30 -3.44 -4.14
N VAL A 33 1.84 -4.61 -3.70
CA VAL A 33 2.69 -5.80 -3.52
C VAL A 33 3.05 -6.45 -4.86
N GLU A 34 2.13 -6.51 -5.82
CA GLU A 34 2.38 -7.11 -7.15
C GLU A 34 3.33 -6.30 -8.04
N GLN A 35 3.53 -5.01 -7.75
CA GLN A 35 4.46 -4.15 -8.50
C GLN A 35 5.92 -4.20 -7.98
N GLU A 36 6.21 -4.94 -6.91
CA GLU A 36 7.57 -5.15 -6.41
C GLU A 36 8.33 -6.25 -7.19
N GLU A 37 7.73 -6.86 -8.22
CA GLU A 37 8.39 -7.79 -9.16
C GLU A 37 9.14 -7.08 -10.29
#